data_AF-A0A2C1CRH3-F1
#
_entry.id   AF-A0A2C1CRH3-F1
#
_cell.length_a   1.000
_cell.length_b   1.000
_cell.length_c   1.000
_cell.angle_alpha   90.00
_cell.angle_beta   90.00
_cell.angle_gamma   90.00
#
_symmetry.space_group_name_H-M   'P 1'
#
loop_
_entity.id
_entity.type
_entity.pdbx_description
1 polymer ?
#
loop_
_entity_poly.entity_id
_entity_poly.type
_entity_poly.pdbx_seq_one_letter_code
_entity_poly.pdbx_strand_id
1 'polypeptide(L)'
;MKRKVLCCILLSVFMMAGCFDQRNVEDVSLTLVLGIDLDRNDNLLVYISSPVFNKEAKIKEETTGVKSATVRKARDQFDAT
;
A
#
# COMPACT_ATOMS: atom_id res chain seq x y z
N MET A 1 -7.48 34.39 24.76
CA MET A 1 -7.87 34.12 23.35
C MET A 1 -6.74 33.46 22.56
N LYS A 2 -5.50 33.97 22.58
CA LYS A 2 -4.33 33.41 21.86
C LYS A 2 -4.09 31.90 22.09
N ARG A 3 -4.21 31.41 23.33
CA ARG A 3 -4.06 29.99 23.68
C ARG A 3 -5.16 29.09 23.08
N LYS A 4 -6.40 29.58 22.93
CA LYS A 4 -7.50 28.82 22.31
C LYS A 4 -7.29 28.73 20.80
N VAL A 5 -6.88 29.82 20.17
CA VAL A 5 -6.54 29.86 18.73
C VAL A 5 -5.38 28.91 18.41
N LEU A 6 -4.31 28.92 19.22
CA LEU A 6 -3.19 27.99 19.06
C LEU A 6 -3.62 26.52 19.17
N CYS A 7 -4.51 26.21 20.13
CA CYS A 7 -5.04 24.86 20.32
C CYS A 7 -5.87 24.41 19.09
N CYS A 8 -6.71 25.30 18.55
CA CYS A 8 -7.47 25.01 17.34
C CYS A 8 -6.56 24.73 16.13
N ILE A 9 -5.50 25.54 15.93
CA ILE A 9 -4.54 25.33 14.84
C ILE A 9 -3.83 23.97 14.98
N LEU A 10 -3.38 23.62 16.19
CA LEU A 10 -2.76 22.31 16.45
C LEU A 10 -3.72 21.16 16.14
N LEU A 11 -4.98 21.24 16.59
CA LEU A 11 -6.00 20.24 16.28
C LEU A 11 -6.25 20.11 14.76
N SER A 12 -6.29 21.22 14.04
CA SER A 12 -6.44 21.21 12.58
C SER A 12 -5.28 20.52 11.88
N VAL A 13 -4.04 20.66 12.38
CA VAL A 13 -2.87 19.97 11.82
C VAL A 13 -2.95 18.45 12.02
N PHE A 14 -3.44 17.98 13.17
CA PHE A 14 -3.63 16.54 13.41
C PHE A 14 -4.73 15.91 12.54
N MET A 15 -5.66 16.73 12.01
CA MET A 15 -6.70 16.28 11.09
C MET A 15 -6.22 16.18 9.63
N MET A 16 -4.98 16.58 9.31
CA MET A 16 -4.40 16.44 7.95
C MET A 16 -3.77 15.06 7.67
N ALA A 17 -4.21 14.01 8.38
CA ALA A 17 -3.87 12.64 7.99
C ALA A 17 -4.52 12.35 6.62
N GLY A 18 -3.72 12.06 5.59
CA GLY A 18 -4.22 11.92 4.21
C GLY A 18 -3.55 12.85 3.18
N CYS A 19 -2.85 13.90 3.61
CA CYS A 19 -2.26 14.90 2.70
C CYS A 19 -0.83 14.56 2.24
N PHE A 20 -0.15 13.63 2.92
CA PHE A 20 1.27 13.27 2.67
C PHE A 20 1.45 11.86 2.08
N ASP A 21 0.38 11.09 2.00
CA ASP A 21 0.32 9.69 1.59
C ASP A 21 -0.20 9.50 0.16
N GLN A 22 -0.28 10.59 -0.61
CA GLN A 22 -0.51 10.53 -2.04
C GLN A 22 0.63 9.75 -2.72
N ARG A 23 0.26 8.74 -3.48
CA ARG A 23 1.15 7.97 -4.37
C ARG A 23 0.62 8.08 -5.78
N ASN A 24 1.50 8.28 -6.75
CA ASN A 24 1.07 8.23 -8.14
C ASN A 24 0.80 6.77 -8.54
N VAL A 25 -0.12 6.59 -9.48
CA VAL A 25 -0.58 5.25 -9.90
C VAL A 25 0.54 4.51 -10.62
N GLU A 26 1.40 5.24 -11.31
CA GLU A 26 2.59 4.77 -12.00
C GLU A 26 3.72 4.31 -11.05
N ASP A 27 3.69 4.75 -9.79
CA ASP A 27 4.74 4.49 -8.79
C ASP A 27 4.36 3.36 -7.82
N VAL A 28 3.27 2.62 -8.08
CA VAL A 28 2.77 1.55 -7.21
C VAL A 28 2.37 0.30 -7.98
N SER A 29 2.52 -0.85 -7.34
CA SER A 29 2.02 -2.13 -7.86
C SER A 29 0.48 -2.17 -7.78
N LEU A 30 -0.19 -2.25 -8.92
CA LEU A 30 -1.65 -2.31 -8.98
C LEU A 30 -2.14 -3.74 -8.73
N THR A 31 -2.80 -3.97 -7.59
CA THR A 31 -3.38 -5.27 -7.27
C THR A 31 -4.65 -5.53 -8.09
N LEU A 32 -4.60 -6.49 -9.02
CA LEU A 32 -5.78 -7.03 -9.71
C LEU A 32 -6.39 -8.19 -8.92
N VAL A 33 -5.54 -9.09 -8.42
CA VAL A 33 -5.95 -10.23 -7.57
C VAL A 33 -5.12 -10.22 -6.30
N LEU A 34 -5.78 -10.42 -5.15
CA LEU A 34 -5.15 -10.53 -3.84
C LEU A 34 -5.23 -11.99 -3.34
N GLY A 35 -4.08 -12.58 -3.04
CA GLY A 35 -3.97 -13.88 -2.37
C GLY A 35 -3.54 -13.70 -0.92
N ILE A 36 -4.16 -14.43 0.00
CA ILE A 36 -3.86 -14.41 1.43
C ILE A 36 -3.73 -15.85 1.91
N ASP A 37 -2.64 -16.15 2.59
CA ASP A 37 -2.37 -17.49 3.12
C ASP A 37 -1.54 -17.41 4.42
N LEU A 38 -1.38 -18.55 5.10
CA LEU A 38 -0.48 -18.72 6.24
C LEU A 38 0.54 -19.81 5.92
N ASP A 39 1.82 -19.54 6.18
CA ASP A 39 2.82 -20.61 6.13
C ASP A 39 2.70 -21.56 7.33
N ARG A 40 3.50 -22.64 7.33
CA ARG A 40 3.47 -23.66 8.39
C ARG A 40 3.83 -23.14 9.79
N ASN A 41 4.38 -21.93 9.88
CA ASN A 41 4.76 -21.28 11.13
C ASN A 41 3.82 -20.10 11.44
N ASP A 42 2.61 -20.10 10.86
CA ASP A 42 1.58 -19.06 11.01
C ASP A 42 2.02 -17.65 10.58
N ASN A 43 3.01 -17.53 9.69
CA ASN A 43 3.35 -16.23 9.10
C ASN A 43 2.36 -15.91 7.97
N LEU A 44 1.82 -14.70 8.01
CA LEU A 44 0.97 -14.17 6.94
C LEU A 44 1.77 -14.01 5.63
N LEU A 45 1.32 -14.75 4.62
CA LEU A 45 1.74 -14.66 3.23
C LEU A 45 0.73 -13.82 2.47
N VAL A 46 1.21 -12.79 1.78
CA VAL A 46 0.40 -11.94 0.93
C VAL A 46 0.93 -12.05 -0.48
N TYR A 47 0.04 -12.32 -1.43
CA TYR A 47 0.34 -12.37 -2.86
C TYR A 47 -0.48 -11.34 -3.60
N ILE A 48 0.10 -10.73 -4.63
CA ILE A 48 -0.64 -9.91 -5.59
C ILE A 48 -0.39 -10.42 -7.00
N SER A 49 -1.43 -10.44 -7.82
CA SER A 49 -1.29 -10.47 -9.28
C SER A 49 -1.53 -9.06 -9.80
N SER A 50 -0.52 -8.47 -10.45
CA SER A 50 -0.57 -7.11 -10.98
C SER A 50 -0.63 -7.12 -12.50
N PRO A 51 -1.48 -6.29 -13.14
CA PRO A 51 -1.59 -6.26 -14.59
C PRO A 51 -0.34 -5.63 -15.20
N VAL A 52 0.17 -6.22 -16.28
CA VAL A 52 1.26 -5.66 -17.08
C VAL A 52 0.67 -4.79 -18.19
N PHE A 53 0.84 -3.48 -18.08
CA PHE A 53 0.32 -2.50 -19.06
C PHE A 53 1.19 -2.42 -20.32
N ASN A 54 1.27 -3.52 -21.07
CA ASN A 54 1.94 -3.56 -22.36
C ASN A 54 1.15 -4.43 -23.35
N LYS A 55 0.82 -3.86 -24.52
CA LYS A 55 0.05 -4.53 -25.57
C LYS A 55 0.76 -5.77 -26.12
N GLU A 56 2.07 -5.70 -26.25
CA GLU A 56 2.92 -6.74 -26.84
C GLU A 56 3.43 -7.76 -25.82
N ALA A 57 3.27 -7.47 -24.52
CA ALA A 57 3.70 -8.40 -23.48
C ALA A 57 2.96 -9.74 -23.60
N LYS A 58 3.73 -10.84 -23.65
CA LYS A 58 3.18 -12.20 -23.71
C LYS A 58 2.56 -12.61 -22.37
N ILE A 59 3.12 -12.11 -21.28
CA ILE A 59 2.62 -12.27 -19.92
C ILE A 59 1.83 -10.99 -19.59
N LYS A 60 0.56 -11.14 -19.21
CA LYS A 60 -0.35 -10.02 -18.94
C LYS A 60 -0.49 -9.68 -17.46
N GLU A 61 0.02 -10.54 -16.59
CA GLU A 61 -0.03 -10.37 -15.15
C GLU A 61 1.28 -10.83 -14.52
N GLU A 62 1.74 -10.11 -13.52
CA GLU A 62 2.92 -10.45 -12.73
C GLU A 62 2.49 -10.78 -11.30
N THR A 63 2.83 -11.98 -10.84
CA THR A 63 2.51 -12.43 -9.49
C THR A 63 3.73 -12.31 -8.58
N THR A 64 3.58 -11.59 -7.48
CA THR A 64 4.60 -11.46 -6.42
C THR A 64 4.01 -11.84 -5.07
N GLY A 65 4.87 -12.29 -4.15
CA GLY A 65 4.46 -12.73 -2.82
C GLY A 65 5.46 -12.32 -1.76
N VAL A 66 4.95 -11.88 -0.60
CA VAL A 66 5.77 -11.43 0.53
C VAL A 66 5.25 -11.96 1.86
N LYS A 67 6.15 -12.08 2.84
CA LYS A 67 5.81 -12.27 4.26
C LYS A 67 5.65 -10.91 4.92
N SER A 68 4.50 -10.64 5.52
CA SER A 68 4.24 -9.35 6.17
C SER A 68 3.31 -9.51 7.36
N ALA A 69 3.40 -8.61 8.34
CA ALA A 69 2.53 -8.63 9.52
C ALA A 69 1.07 -8.25 9.19
N THR A 70 0.83 -7.47 8.12
CA THR A 70 -0.52 -7.11 7.66
C THR A 70 -0.54 -6.94 6.14
N VAL A 71 -1.72 -7.09 5.54
CA VAL A 71 -1.94 -6.79 4.11
C VAL A 71 -1.55 -5.34 3.77
N ARG A 72 -1.84 -4.37 4.66
CA ARG A 72 -1.47 -2.97 4.46
C ARG A 72 0.03 -2.75 4.39
N LYS A 73 0.80 -3.43 5.25
CA LYS A 73 2.27 -3.33 5.29
C LYS A 73 2.95 -4.12 4.17
N ALA A 74 2.27 -5.13 3.61
CA ALA A 74 2.74 -5.84 2.42
C ALA A 74 2.83 -4.90 1.20
N ARG A 75 1.92 -3.93 1.08
CA ARG A 75 1.95 -2.91 0.00
C ARG A 75 3.27 -2.19 -0.09
N ASP A 76 3.80 -1.76 1.05
CA ASP A 76 5.09 -1.03 1.10
C ASP A 76 6.26 -1.90 0.60
N GLN A 77 6.14 -3.23 0.66
CA GLN A 77 7.15 -4.16 0.14
C GLN A 77 6.98 -4.42 -1.36
N PHE A 78 5.74 -4.45 -1.86
CA PHE A 78 5.45 -4.56 -3.29
C PHE A 78 5.83 -3.30 -4.07
N ASP A 79 5.74 -2.13 -3.43
CA ASP A 79 6.07 -0.83 -4.02
C ASP A 79 7.55 -0.43 -3.81
N ALA A 80 8.38 -1.33 -3.25
CA ALA A 80 9.79 -1.06 -2.94
C ALA A 80 10.77 -1.39 -4.09
N THR A 81 10.27 -1.88 -5.22
CA THR A 81 11.06 -2.31 -6.39
C THR A 81 10.81 -1.35 -7.55
#